data_AF-A0A109N0L8-F1
#
_entry.id   AF-A0A109N0L8-F1
#
_cell.length_a   1.000
_cell.length_b   1.000
_cell.length_c   1.000
_cell.angle_alpha   90.00
_cell.angle_beta   90.00
_cell.angle_gamma   90.00
#
_symmetry.space_group_name_H-M   'P 1'
#
loop_
_entity.id
_entity.type
_entity.pdbx_description
1 polymer ?
#
loop_
_entity_poly.entity_id
_entity_poly.type
_entity_poly.pdbx_seq_one_letter_code
_entity_poly.pdbx_strand_id
1 'polypeptide(L)'
;MSEHVKGELSLFTEFIMSLLFTACLAIFLSKFTDTFPWLAFIGISLGLAIIIFCWEKKKHQWPLFIIGLLLNTLVWSIVLNWSSFF
;
A
#
# COMPACT_ATOMS: atom_id res chain seq x y z
N MET A 1 -2.88 8.25 28.01
CA MET A 1 -1.80 8.36 27.02
C MET A 1 -1.72 9.82 26.61
N SER A 2 -0.53 10.42 26.49
CA SER A 2 -0.43 11.81 26.02
C SER A 2 -0.87 11.89 24.55
N GLU A 3 -1.46 13.02 24.15
CA GLU A 3 -1.93 13.25 22.78
C GLU A 3 -0.81 13.09 21.74
N HIS A 4 0.44 13.37 22.14
CA HIS A 4 1.63 13.21 21.30
C HIS A 4 1.90 11.75 20.91
N VAL A 5 1.93 10.86 21.91
CA VAL A 5 2.19 9.42 21.70
C VAL A 5 1.07 8.78 20.88
N LYS A 6 -0.16 9.29 21.02
CA LYS A 6 -1.31 8.80 20.25
C LYS A 6 -1.23 9.18 18.77
N GLY A 7 -0.72 10.37 18.46
CA GLY A 7 -0.48 10.81 17.08
C GLY A 7 0.61 9.99 16.39
N GLU A 8 1.76 9.80 17.04
CA GLU A 8 2.86 9.02 16.49
C GLU A 8 2.48 7.55 16.25
N LEU A 9 1.73 6.96 17.19
CA LEU A 9 1.28 5.57 17.05
C LEU A 9 0.26 5.40 15.91
N SER A 10 -0.56 6.43 15.62
CA SER A 10 -1.46 6.43 14.45
C SER A 10 -0.65 6.37 13.15
N LEU A 11 0.34 7.25 13.00
CA LEU A 11 1.20 7.33 11.82
C LEU A 11 1.97 6.02 11.60
N PHE A 12 2.48 5.42 12.67
CA PHE A 12 3.17 4.13 12.60
C PHE A 12 2.22 2.99 12.18
N THR A 13 0.99 3.00 12.69
CA THR A 13 -0.05 2.02 12.32
C THR A 13 -0.45 2.15 10.86
N GLU A 14 -0.58 3.38 10.36
CA GLU A 14 -0.84 3.67 8.94
C GLU A 14 0.25 3.09 8.04
N PHE A 15 1.52 3.28 8.40
CA PHE A 15 2.63 2.71 7.66
C PHE A 15 2.62 1.17 7.65
N ILE A 16 2.44 0.54 8.83
CA ILE A 16 2.39 -0.92 8.95
C ILE A 16 1.21 -1.50 8.17
N MET A 17 0.03 -0.89 8.27
CA MET A 17 -1.16 -1.38 7.56
C MET A 17 -0.96 -1.32 6.05
N SER A 18 -0.34 -0.24 5.56
CA SER A 18 -0.02 -0.08 4.15
C SER A 18 0.95 -1.16 3.64
N LEU A 19 2.00 -1.46 4.42
CA LEU A 19 2.98 -2.49 4.11
C LEU A 19 2.38 -3.90 4.17
N LEU A 20 1.57 -4.18 5.18
CA LEU A 20 0.90 -5.47 5.34
C LEU A 20 -0.07 -5.72 4.19
N PHE A 21 -0.87 -4.71 3.81
CA PHE A 21 -1.85 -4.82 2.74
C PHE A 21 -1.19 -5.09 1.38
N THR A 22 -0.15 -4.32 1.05
CA THR A 22 0.61 -4.51 -0.21
C THR A 22 1.32 -5.85 -0.26
N ALA A 23 1.92 -6.30 0.85
CA ALA A 23 2.56 -7.62 0.93
C ALA A 23 1.56 -8.77 0.76
N CYS A 24 0.39 -8.72 1.42
CA CYS A 24 -0.65 -9.72 1.27
C CYS A 24 -1.17 -9.79 -0.18
N LEU A 25 -1.41 -8.65 -0.82
CA LEU A 25 -1.82 -8.59 -2.22
C LEU A 25 -0.73 -9.13 -3.17
N ALA A 26 0.53 -8.78 -2.92
CA ALA A 26 1.66 -9.24 -3.72
C ALA A 26 1.80 -10.77 -3.65
N ILE A 27 1.73 -11.34 -2.45
CA ILE A 27 1.77 -12.80 -2.23
C ILE A 27 0.55 -13.48 -2.88
N PHE A 28 -0.65 -12.91 -2.71
CA PHE A 28 -1.87 -13.44 -3.32
C PHE A 28 -1.72 -13.50 -4.85
N LEU A 29 -1.37 -12.39 -5.49
CA LEU A 29 -1.21 -12.35 -6.95
C LEU A 29 -0.10 -13.30 -7.41
N SER A 30 1.03 -13.37 -6.70
CA SER A 30 2.11 -14.31 -7.01
C SER A 30 1.72 -15.79 -6.90
N LYS A 31 0.71 -16.15 -6.09
CA LYS A 31 0.25 -17.54 -5.93
C LYS A 31 -0.88 -17.93 -6.87
N PHE A 32 -1.72 -16.98 -7.26
CA PHE A 32 -2.93 -17.24 -8.05
C PHE A 32 -2.80 -16.89 -9.54
N THR A 33 -1.64 -16.41 -9.98
CA THR A 33 -1.39 -16.08 -11.39
C THR A 33 -0.06 -16.68 -11.86
N ASP A 34 -0.05 -17.28 -13.06
CA ASP A 34 1.16 -17.83 -13.68
C ASP A 34 2.19 -16.75 -14.05
N THR A 35 1.71 -15.55 -14.38
CA THR A 35 2.55 -14.38 -14.67
C THR A 35 2.06 -13.23 -13.81
N PHE A 36 2.98 -12.58 -13.09
CA PHE A 36 2.64 -11.54 -12.13
C PHE A 36 1.91 -10.35 -12.80
N PRO A 37 0.62 -10.08 -12.47
CA PRO A 37 -0.17 -9.04 -13.11
C PRO A 37 0.14 -7.68 -12.48
N TRP A 38 1.32 -7.15 -12.77
CA TRP A 38 1.82 -5.88 -12.23
C TRP A 38 0.85 -4.70 -12.44
N LEU A 39 0.15 -4.65 -13.58
CA LEU A 39 -0.83 -3.62 -13.88
C LEU A 39 -2.05 -3.69 -12.95
N ALA A 40 -2.54 -4.90 -12.65
CA ALA A 40 -3.64 -5.10 -11.71
C ALA A 40 -3.21 -4.76 -10.28
N PHE A 41 -1.99 -5.12 -9.89
CA PHE A 41 -1.44 -4.79 -8.57
C PHE A 41 -1.32 -3.27 -8.35
N ILE A 42 -0.83 -2.54 -9.35
CA ILE A 42 -0.80 -1.07 -9.33
C ILE A 42 -2.22 -0.51 -9.32
N GLY A 43 -3.12 -1.03 -10.15
CA GLY A 43 -4.51 -0.58 -10.23
C GLY A 43 -5.27 -0.72 -8.91
N ILE A 44 -5.10 -1.84 -8.19
CA ILE A 44 -5.71 -2.06 -6.88
C ILE A 44 -5.17 -1.05 -5.86
N SER A 45 -3.86 -0.86 -5.81
CA SER A 45 -3.22 0.05 -4.85
C SER A 45 -3.55 1.52 -5.12
N LEU A 46 -3.62 1.90 -6.41
CA LEU A 46 -4.04 3.24 -6.84
C LEU A 46 -5.53 3.47 -6.57
N GLY A 47 -6.38 2.49 -6.87
CA GLY A 47 -7.81 2.54 -6.61
C GLY A 47 -8.10 2.69 -5.11
N LEU A 48 -7.38 1.94 -4.26
CA LEU A 48 -7.50 2.05 -2.82
C LEU A 48 -7.03 3.41 -2.30
N ALA A 49 -5.94 3.95 -2.83
CA ALA A 49 -5.46 5.30 -2.52
C ALA A 49 -6.51 6.37 -2.86
N ILE A 50 -7.16 6.27 -4.02
CA ILE A 50 -8.24 7.19 -4.43
C ILE A 50 -9.47 7.04 -3.52
N ILE A 51 -9.86 5.81 -3.16
CA ILE A 51 -10.99 5.56 -2.26
C ILE A 51 -10.75 6.23 -0.91
N ILE A 52 -9.55 6.08 -0.34
CA ILE A 52 -9.19 6.68 0.96
C ILE A 52 -9.15 8.20 0.85
N PHE A 53 -8.54 8.73 -0.22
CA PHE A 53 -8.51 10.16 -0.48
C PHE A 53 -9.92 10.76 -0.62
N CYS A 54 -10.84 10.05 -1.28
CA CYS A 54 -12.25 10.46 -1.42
C CYS A 54 -13.06 10.28 -0.13
N TRP A 55 -12.70 9.32 0.73
CA TRP A 55 -13.33 9.09 2.03
C TRP A 55 -13.02 10.24 3.00
N GLU A 56 -11.89 10.91 2.82
CA GLU A 56 -11.38 11.95 3.71
C GLU A 56 -12.01 13.33 3.48
N LYS A 57 -13.25 13.50 3.94
CA LYS A 57 -13.83 14.82 4.25
C LYS A 57 -13.68 15.25 5.72
N LYS A 58 -12.99 14.48 6.58
CA LYS A 58 -12.91 14.75 8.03
C LYS A 58 -11.51 14.55 8.65
N LYS A 59 -10.83 15.68 8.91
CA LYS A 59 -9.96 16.01 10.07
C LYS A 59 -8.72 15.16 10.45
N HIS A 60 -8.55 13.94 9.96
CA HIS A 60 -7.28 13.19 10.07
C HIS A 60 -6.88 12.83 8.65
N GLN A 61 -5.79 13.43 8.16
CA GLN A 61 -5.22 13.03 6.89
C GLN A 61 -4.41 11.75 7.14
N TRP A 62 -4.59 10.73 6.30
CA TRP A 62 -3.83 9.48 6.25
C TRP A 62 -2.80 9.51 5.11
N PRO A 63 -1.97 10.58 4.96
CA PRO A 63 -1.09 10.71 3.80
C PRO A 63 0.01 9.64 3.83
N LEU A 64 0.43 9.21 5.02
CA LEU A 64 1.44 8.16 5.17
C LEU A 64 0.95 6.81 4.70
N PHE A 65 -0.34 6.51 4.90
CA PHE A 65 -0.94 5.29 4.37
C PHE A 65 -0.92 5.27 2.83
N ILE A 66 -1.32 6.38 2.20
CA ILE A 66 -1.34 6.54 0.73
C ILE A 66 0.06 6.50 0.14
N ILE A 67 1.00 7.26 0.71
CA ILE A 67 2.40 7.29 0.25
C ILE A 67 3.05 5.92 0.45
N GLY A 68 2.81 5.28 1.61
CA GLY A 68 3.27 3.93 1.89
C GLY A 68 2.71 2.92 0.89
N LEU A 69 1.47 3.11 0.43
CA LEU A 69 0.81 2.20 -0.50
C LEU A 69 1.51 2.27 -1.85
N LEU A 70 1.72 3.48 -2.35
CA LEU A 70 2.37 3.72 -3.63
C LEU A 70 3.83 3.26 -3.63
N LEU A 71 4.59 3.59 -2.56
CA LEU A 71 5.98 3.16 -2.43
C LEU A 71 6.12 1.64 -2.34
N ASN A 72 5.35 0.99 -1.46
CA ASN A 72 5.42 -0.47 -1.35
C ASN A 72 4.98 -1.13 -2.65
N THR A 73 3.96 -0.59 -3.33
CA THR A 73 3.52 -1.11 -4.63
C THR A 73 4.62 -1.02 -5.67
N LEU A 74 5.35 0.11 -5.74
CA LEU A 74 6.49 0.26 -6.64
C LEU A 74 7.60 -0.75 -6.33
N VAL A 75 7.99 -0.87 -5.06
CA VAL A 75 9.04 -1.81 -4.62
C VAL A 75 8.65 -3.25 -4.96
N TRP A 76 7.46 -3.69 -4.58
CA TRP A 76 6.99 -5.05 -4.87
C TRP A 76 6.83 -5.31 -6.37
N SER A 77 6.37 -4.32 -7.14
CA SER A 77 6.27 -4.43 -8.59
C SER A 77 7.64 -4.62 -9.25
N ILE A 78 8.66 -3.88 -8.82
CA ILE A 78 10.03 -4.05 -9.33
C ILE A 78 10.59 -5.41 -8.94
N VAL A 79 10.45 -5.82 -7.68
CA VAL A 79 11.00 -7.09 -7.17
C VAL A 79 10.37 -8.30 -7.85
N LEU A 80 9.04 -8.31 -8.03
CA LEU A 80 8.32 -9.47 -8.58
C LEU A 80 8.38 -9.55 -10.10
N ASN A 81 8.68 -8.43 -10.78
CA ASN A 81 8.82 -8.37 -12.23
C ASN A 81 10.31 -8.36 -12.65
N TRP A 82 11.25 -8.47 -11.69
CA TRP A 82 12.69 -8.44 -11.93
C TRP A 82 13.14 -9.51 -12.94
N SER A 83 12.56 -10.72 -12.87
CA SER A 83 12.82 -11.82 -13.80
C SER A 83 12.25 -11.63 -15.20
N SER A 84 11.43 -10.61 -15.43
CA SER A 84 10.96 -10.23 -16.77
C SER A 84 11.68 -8.99 -17.31
N PHE A 85 12.39 -8.24 -16.46
CA PHE A 85 13.24 -7.13 -16.89
C PHE A 85 14.63 -7.58 -17.40
N PHE A 86 15.10 -8.76 -16.97
CA PHE A 86 16.37 -9.39 -17.37
C PHE A 86 16.15 -10.82 -17.84
#